data_AF-A0A7G9TBU0-F1
#
_entry.id   AF-A0A7G9TBU0-F1
#
_cell.length_a   1.000
_cell.length_b   1.000
_cell.length_c   1.000
_cell.angle_alpha   90.00
_cell.angle_beta   90.00
_cell.angle_gamma   90.00
#
_symmetry.space_group_name_H-M   'P 1'
#
loop_
_entity.id
_entity.type
_entity.pdbx_description
1 polymer ?
#
loop_
_entity_poly.entity_id
_entity_poly.type
_entity_poly.pdbx_seq_one_letter_code
_entity_poly.pdbx_strand_id
1 'polypeptide(L)' 'MDLLSLPWWMLPTVLFVLPVIVALGVNRWRFHRAGVSQHLVLGLFVGACWTAALIVILQQVR' A
#
# COMPACT_ATOMS: atom_id res chain seq x y z
N MET A 1 8.12 -14.50 -10.60
CA MET A 1 6.69 -14.82 -10.41
C MET A 1 5.90 -13.87 -11.28
N ASP A 2 4.98 -14.40 -12.07
CA ASP A 2 4.19 -13.59 -13.00
C ASP A 2 3.13 -12.83 -12.20
N LEU A 3 3.35 -11.54 -11.92
CA LEU A 3 2.39 -10.76 -11.13
C LEU A 3 1.07 -10.56 -11.91
N LEU A 4 1.08 -10.78 -13.23
CA LEU A 4 -0.10 -10.80 -14.09
C LEU A 4 -0.99 -12.02 -13.86
N SER A 5 -0.47 -13.11 -13.29
CA SER A 5 -1.29 -14.29 -12.96
C SER A 5 -2.08 -14.12 -11.65
N LEU A 6 -1.81 -13.04 -10.91
CA LEU A 6 -2.52 -12.71 -9.67
C LEU A 6 -3.68 -11.76 -9.97
N PRO A 7 -4.72 -11.73 -9.11
CA PRO A 7 -5.81 -10.76 -9.27
C PRO A 7 -5.26 -9.33 -9.29
N TRP A 8 -5.70 -8.53 -10.26
CA TRP A 8 -5.20 -7.17 -10.49
C TRP A 8 -5.30 -6.24 -9.27
N TRP A 9 -6.25 -6.49 -8.37
CA TRP A 9 -6.43 -5.73 -7.13
C TRP A 9 -5.45 -6.14 -6.01
N MET A 10 -4.83 -7.32 -6.10
CA MET A 10 -4.05 -7.88 -4.99
C MET A 10 -2.78 -7.06 -4.71
N LEU A 11 -2.09 -6.62 -5.76
CA LEU A 11 -0.87 -5.82 -5.65
C LEU A 11 -1.11 -4.47 -4.94
N PRO A 12 -2.05 -3.60 -5.38
CA PRO A 12 -2.31 -2.35 -4.67
C PRO A 12 -2.87 -2.57 -3.27
N THR A 13 -3.68 -3.61 -3.03
CA THR A 13 -4.18 -3.93 -1.69
C THR A 13 -3.04 -4.26 -0.74
N VAL A 14 -2.11 -5.13 -1.13
CA VAL A 14 -0.97 -5.51 -0.28
C VAL A 14 -0.06 -4.32 -0.03
N LEU A 15 0.26 -3.54 -1.08
CA LEU A 15 1.07 -2.33 -0.98
C LEU A 15 0.46 -1.26 -0.08
N PHE A 16 -0.86 -1.20 0.04
CA PHE A 16 -1.54 -0.26 0.92
C PHE A 16 -1.72 -0.78 2.35
N VAL A 17 -2.22 -2.01 2.50
CA VAL A 17 -2.61 -2.58 3.79
C VAL A 17 -1.39 -2.80 4.69
N LEU A 18 -0.26 -3.27 4.14
CA LEU A 18 0.97 -3.49 4.92
C LEU A 18 1.45 -2.20 5.61
N PRO A 19 1.70 -1.08 4.90
CA PRO A 19 2.09 0.18 5.52
C PRO A 19 1.06 0.71 6.52
N VAL A 20 -0.24 0.56 6.24
CA VAL A 20 -1.30 1.01 7.16
C VAL A 20 -1.30 0.21 8.46
N ILE A 21 -1.17 -1.11 8.39
CA ILE A 21 -1.05 -1.97 9.58
C ILE A 21 0.19 -1.58 10.40
N VAL A 22 1.32 -1.33 9.73
CA VAL A 22 2.54 -0.87 10.40
C VAL A 22 2.31 0.48 11.07
N ALA A 23 1.71 1.45 10.37
CA ALA A 23 1.42 2.77 10.93
C ALA A 23 0.50 2.69 12.14
N LEU A 24 -0.55 1.86 12.08
CA LEU A 24 -1.46 1.61 13.20
C LEU A 24 -0.75 0.92 14.37
N GLY A 25 0.08 -0.08 14.10
CA GLY A 25 0.85 -0.81 15.11
C GLY A 25 1.84 0.09 15.83
N VAL A 26 2.63 0.87 15.08
CA VAL A 26 3.55 1.86 15.64
C VAL A 26 2.80 2.92 16.43
N ASN A 27 1.70 3.44 15.90
CA ASN A 27 0.89 4.44 16.60
C ASN A 27 0.32 3.90 17.92
N ARG A 28 -0.18 2.66 17.90
CA ARG A 28 -0.72 2.00 19.08
C ARG A 28 0.36 1.69 20.13
N TRP A 29 1.56 1.30 19.70
CA TRP A 29 2.68 1.00 20.60
C TRP A 29 3.31 2.26 21.20
N ARG A 30 3.61 3.26 20.38
CA ARG A 30 4.43 4.42 20.77
C ARG A 30 3.61 5.58 21.34
N PHE A 31 2.42 5.84 20.80
CA PHE A 31 1.71 7.09 21.05
C PHE A 31 0.40 6.91 21.81
N HIS A 32 -0.09 5.67 21.94
CA HIS A 32 -1.24 5.25 22.75
C HIS A 32 -2.57 6.01 22.53
N ARG A 33 -2.67 7.08 21.72
CA ARG A 33 -3.90 7.85 21.49
C ARG A 33 -3.89 8.58 20.13
N ALA A 34 -5.10 8.73 19.58
CA ALA A 34 -5.54 9.59 18.46
C ALA A 34 -5.63 9.02 17.02
N GLY A 35 -5.19 7.80 16.73
CA GLY A 35 -5.32 7.22 15.38
C GLY A 35 -4.30 7.78 14.38
N VAL A 36 -4.40 7.40 13.10
CA VAL A 36 -3.45 7.78 12.04
C VAL A 36 -4.06 8.91 11.21
N SER A 37 -3.25 9.91 10.83
CA SER A 37 -3.68 11.04 10.01
C SER A 37 -4.33 10.59 8.71
N GLN A 38 -5.51 11.13 8.39
CA GLN A 38 -6.23 10.83 7.14
C GLN A 38 -5.42 11.20 5.90
N HIS A 39 -4.63 12.28 5.96
CA HIS A 39 -3.76 12.69 4.86
C HIS A 39 -2.62 11.69 4.63
N LEU A 40 -2.11 11.07 5.71
CA LEU A 40 -1.10 10.02 5.59
C LEU A 40 -1.70 8.76 4.97
N VAL A 41 -2.90 8.36 5.40
CA VAL A 41 -3.61 7.20 4.81
C VAL A 41 -3.91 7.45 3.33
N LEU A 42 -4.40 8.64 2.97
CA LEU A 42 -4.67 9.01 1.57
C LEU A 42 -3.39 8.99 0.72
N GLY A 43 -2.30 9.56 1.23
CA GLY A 43 -1.00 9.54 0.55
C GLY A 43 -0.47 8.12 0.33
N LEU A 44 -0.58 7.25 1.34
CA LEU A 44 -0.23 5.83 1.21
C LEU A 44 -1.08 5.12 0.17
N PHE A 45 -2.39 5.37 0.15
CA PHE A 45 -3.30 4.77 -0.82
C PHE A 45 -2.95 5.17 -2.26
N VAL A 46 -2.83 6.48 -2.51
CA VAL A 46 -2.48 7.00 -3.84
C VAL A 46 -1.11 6.49 -4.27
N GLY A 47 -0.12 6.52 -3.38
CA GLY A 47 1.24 6.01 -3.66
C GLY A 47 1.26 4.51 -3.98
N ALA A 48 0.51 3.69 -3.24
CA ALA A 48 0.39 2.25 -3.50
C ALA A 48 -0.23 1.97 -4.87
N CYS A 49 -1.30 2.69 -5.24
CA CYS A 49 -1.93 2.57 -6.55
C CYS A 49 -0.97 2.94 -7.70
N TRP A 50 -0.25 4.05 -7.57
CA TRP A 50 0.76 4.45 -8.57
C TRP A 50 1.89 3.43 -8.69
N THR A 51 2.39 2.93 -7.56
CA THR A 51 3.47 1.94 -7.54
C THR A 51 3.02 0.63 -8.18
N ALA A 52 1.80 0.17 -7.88
CA ALA A 52 1.21 -1.01 -8.51
C ALA A 52 1.08 -0.83 -10.04
N ALA A 53 0.60 0.32 -10.50
CA ALA A 53 0.48 0.62 -11.92
C ALA A 53 1.85 0.59 -12.62
N LEU A 54 2.88 1.21 -12.02
CA LEU A 54 4.24 1.20 -12.57
C LEU A 54 4.81 -0.22 -12.66
N ILE A 55 4.59 -1.07 -11.65
CA ILE A 55 5.04 -2.46 -11.68
C ILE A 55 4.40 -3.23 -12.85
N VAL A 56 3.08 -3.09 -13.04
CA VAL A 56 2.36 -3.74 -14.14
C VAL A 56 2.85 -3.25 -15.50
N ILE A 57 3.03 -1.93 -15.66
CA ILE A 57 3.57 -1.35 -16.90
C ILE A 57 4.97 -1.88 -17.20
N LEU A 58 5.87 -1.88 -16.20
CA LEU A 58 7.23 -2.38 -16.36
C LEU A 58 7.29 -3.86 -16.72
N GLN A 59 6.33 -4.67 -16.26
CA GLN A 59 6.23 -6.07 -16.64
C GLN A 59 5.75 -6.30 -18.08
N GLN A 60 4.92 -5.40 -18.61
CA GLN A 60 4.47 -5.49 -20.00
C GLN A 60 5.54 -5.04 -21.00
N VAL A 61 6.49 -4.21 -20.56
CA VAL A 61 7.60 -3.69 -21.39
C VAL A 61 8.83 -4.60 -21.35
N ARG A 62 8.92 -5.49 -20.35
CA ARG A 62 10.04 -6.44 -20.18
C ARG A 62 9.77 -7.76 -20.87
#